data_AF-A0A2G0E6A7-F1
#
_entry.id   AF-A0A2G0E6A7-F1
#
_cell.length_a   1.000
_cell.length_b   1.000
_cell.length_c   1.000
_cell.angle_alpha   90.00
_cell.angle_beta   90.00
_cell.angle_gamma   90.00
#
_symmetry.space_group_name_H-M   'P 1'
#
loop_
_entity.id
_entity.type
_entity.pdbx_description
1 polymer ?
#
loop_
_entity_poly.entity_id
_entity_poly.type
_entity_poly.pdbx_seq_one_letter_code
_entity_poly.pdbx_strand_id
1 'polypeptide(L)'
;LILNSFDTLYVGPTGEKTPETTNPTPDPNPNDQMPTLPDPKNPGENTPEVKMGNVDVLKTDEAGTPLANAVFKLAASEEDVKAENWVTDADGEVVTLTTDAEGKAEFTGLKVDPESGEQNYYLVETSAPTGYALDGTVHLVTAKNDTDVD
;
A
#
# COMPACT_ATOMS: atom_id res chain seq x y z
N LEU A 1 18.67 7.29 -17.31
CA LEU A 1 18.84 5.83 -17.49
C LEU A 1 19.08 5.26 -16.09
N ILE A 2 18.04 4.77 -15.42
CA ILE A 2 18.18 4.07 -14.14
C ILE A 2 17.81 2.63 -14.43
N LEU A 3 18.78 1.75 -14.20
CA LEU A 3 18.65 0.31 -14.34
C LEU A 3 18.32 -0.23 -12.94
N ASN A 4 17.04 -0.46 -12.65
CA ASN A 4 16.66 -1.21 -11.45
C ASN A 4 16.73 -2.70 -11.80
N SER A 5 17.81 -3.35 -11.38
CA SER A 5 17.89 -4.81 -11.32
C SER A 5 17.24 -5.22 -10.00
N PHE A 6 16.01 -5.69 -10.05
CA PHE A 6 15.43 -6.42 -8.93
C PHE A 6 15.81 -7.88 -9.12
N ASP A 7 16.78 -8.37 -8.33
CA ASP A 7 16.90 -9.81 -8.11
C ASP A 7 15.62 -10.23 -7.37
N THR A 8 14.72 -10.89 -8.09
CA THR A 8 13.49 -11.43 -7.52
C THR A 8 13.85 -12.55 -6.57
N LEU A 9 13.95 -12.25 -5.27
CA LEU A 9 14.03 -13.26 -4.23
C LEU A 9 12.66 -13.96 -4.14
N TYR A 10 12.51 -15.08 -4.85
CA TYR A 10 11.38 -15.97 -4.68
C TYR A 10 11.49 -16.69 -3.33
N VAL A 11 10.52 -16.48 -2.45
CA VAL A 11 10.41 -17.25 -1.19
C VAL A 11 9.29 -18.26 -1.38
N GLY A 12 9.65 -19.51 -1.62
CA GLY A 12 8.69 -20.60 -1.77
C GLY A 12 7.96 -20.92 -0.46
N PRO A 13 6.89 -21.73 -0.51
CA PRO A 13 6.03 -22.04 0.65
C PRO A 13 6.73 -22.79 1.80
N THR A 14 7.99 -23.22 1.62
CA THR A 14 8.83 -23.86 2.65
C THR A 14 9.76 -22.88 3.36
N GLY A 15 9.85 -21.61 2.93
CA GLY A 15 10.66 -20.58 3.58
C GLY A 15 12.16 -20.60 3.25
N GLU A 16 12.64 -21.46 2.36
CA GLU A 16 14.06 -21.48 1.97
C GLU A 16 14.37 -20.46 0.86
N LYS A 17 15.39 -19.63 1.12
CA LYS A 17 15.92 -18.65 0.16
C LYS A 17 17.06 -19.30 -0.62
N THR A 18 16.93 -19.42 -1.94
CA THR A 18 18.06 -19.80 -2.81
C THR A 18 18.33 -18.70 -3.84
N PRO A 19 19.59 -18.26 -4.01
CA PRO A 19 19.96 -17.38 -5.12
C PRO A 19 20.05 -18.19 -6.41
N GLU A 20 19.36 -17.76 -7.46
CA GLU A 20 19.47 -18.38 -8.78
C GLU A 20 20.85 -18.04 -9.40
N THR A 21 21.69 -19.06 -9.60
CA THR A 21 22.85 -18.92 -10.51
C THR A 21 22.93 -20.10 -11.48
N THR A 22 22.63 -19.79 -12.75
CA THR A 22 23.17 -20.37 -13.99
C THR A 22 22.86 -21.82 -14.40
N ASN A 23 22.15 -21.94 -15.53
CA ASN A 23 22.03 -23.02 -16.53
C ASN A 23 22.32 -24.48 -16.11
N PRO A 24 21.30 -25.37 -16.11
CA PRO A 24 21.55 -26.81 -15.95
C PRO A 24 22.21 -27.41 -17.20
N THR A 25 23.34 -28.11 -17.01
CA THR A 25 23.85 -29.08 -17.99
C THR A 25 22.87 -30.25 -18.14
N PRO A 26 22.61 -30.79 -19.36
CA PRO A 26 21.64 -31.86 -19.54
C PRO A 26 22.09 -33.16 -18.85
N ASP A 27 21.21 -33.74 -18.03
CA ASP A 27 21.33 -35.09 -17.48
C ASP A 27 21.11 -36.13 -18.60
N PRO A 28 21.95 -37.17 -18.74
CA PRO A 28 21.82 -38.19 -19.78
C PRO A 28 20.69 -39.22 -19.58
N ASN A 29 19.90 -39.19 -18.51
CA ASN A 29 18.84 -40.19 -18.29
C ASN A 29 17.49 -39.81 -18.97
N PRO A 30 17.04 -40.52 -20.03
CA PRO A 30 15.81 -40.18 -20.76
C PRO A 30 14.51 -40.51 -20.01
N ASN A 31 14.60 -41.23 -18.88
CA ASN A 31 13.45 -41.79 -18.17
C ASN A 31 13.19 -41.17 -16.79
N ASP A 32 14.01 -40.22 -16.34
CA ASP A 32 13.63 -39.37 -15.22
C ASP A 32 12.65 -38.32 -15.74
N GLN A 33 11.42 -38.31 -15.22
CA GLN A 33 10.51 -37.21 -15.45
C GLN A 33 11.17 -35.97 -14.84
N MET A 34 11.78 -35.14 -15.67
CA MET A 34 12.21 -33.80 -15.28
C MET A 34 11.02 -33.12 -14.61
N PRO A 35 11.19 -32.52 -13.42
CA PRO A 35 10.25 -31.51 -12.96
C PRO A 35 10.10 -30.52 -14.11
N THR A 36 8.87 -30.34 -14.62
CA THR A 36 8.63 -29.34 -15.65
C THR A 36 8.97 -28.00 -15.03
N LEU A 37 10.16 -27.46 -15.33
CA LEU A 37 10.47 -26.08 -15.00
C LEU A 37 9.37 -25.22 -15.65
N PRO A 38 8.76 -24.27 -14.91
CA PRO A 38 7.85 -23.32 -15.52
C PRO A 38 8.58 -22.63 -16.69
N ASP A 39 7.88 -22.48 -17.82
CA ASP A 39 8.46 -21.85 -19.01
C ASP A 39 8.88 -20.41 -18.64
N PRO A 40 10.17 -20.04 -18.76
CA PRO A 40 10.62 -18.68 -18.44
C PRO A 40 10.00 -17.62 -19.36
N LYS A 41 9.34 -18.01 -20.46
CA LYS A 41 8.56 -17.11 -21.34
C LYS A 41 7.05 -17.17 -21.09
N ASN A 42 6.58 -18.08 -20.25
CA ASN A 42 5.19 -18.18 -19.81
C ASN A 42 5.12 -18.69 -18.36
N PRO A 43 5.39 -17.80 -17.37
CA PRO A 43 5.56 -18.17 -15.97
C PRO A 43 4.26 -18.61 -15.26
N GLY A 44 3.14 -18.69 -15.97
CA GLY A 44 1.81 -18.88 -15.38
C GLY A 44 1.19 -17.58 -14.88
N GLU A 45 -0.13 -17.57 -14.78
CA GLU A 45 -1.03 -16.43 -14.56
C GLU A 45 -0.98 -15.84 -13.12
N ASN A 46 0.08 -16.12 -12.34
CA ASN A 46 0.16 -15.79 -10.92
C ASN A 46 1.14 -14.65 -10.63
N THR A 47 1.17 -13.62 -11.47
CA THR A 47 1.87 -12.38 -11.08
C THR A 47 0.97 -11.65 -10.08
N PRO A 48 1.38 -11.45 -8.81
CA PRO A 48 0.55 -10.72 -7.86
C PRO A 48 0.37 -9.28 -8.37
N GLU A 49 -0.86 -8.95 -8.75
CA GLU A 49 -1.23 -7.61 -9.16
C GLU A 49 -1.34 -6.74 -7.90
N VAL A 50 -0.64 -5.61 -7.92
CA VAL A 50 -0.66 -4.65 -6.82
C VAL A 50 -1.34 -3.38 -7.35
N LYS A 51 -2.51 -3.05 -6.79
CA LYS A 51 -3.23 -1.81 -7.09
C LYS A 51 -3.04 -0.80 -5.97
N MET A 52 -3.02 0.48 -6.36
CA MET A 52 -2.86 1.62 -5.45
C MET A 52 -4.08 2.50 -5.53
N GLY A 53 -4.47 3.11 -4.42
CA GLY A 53 -5.60 4.01 -4.34
C GLY A 53 -5.29 5.25 -3.53
N ASN A 54 -6.30 6.11 -3.44
CA ASN A 54 -6.27 7.35 -2.70
C ASN A 54 -7.44 7.48 -1.72
N VAL A 55 -7.26 8.34 -0.72
CA VAL A 55 -8.30 8.79 0.21
C VAL A 55 -8.25 10.31 0.28
N ASP A 56 -9.34 10.95 -0.11
CA ASP A 56 -9.54 12.38 0.08
C ASP A 56 -10.12 12.70 1.45
N VAL A 57 -9.58 13.75 2.06
CA VAL A 57 -10.03 14.28 3.34
C VAL A 57 -10.44 15.73 3.15
N LEU A 58 -11.68 16.04 3.53
CA LEU A 58 -12.16 17.42 3.66
C LEU A 58 -12.47 17.70 5.13
N LYS A 59 -11.64 18.53 5.76
CA LYS A 59 -11.84 18.94 7.15
C LYS A 59 -12.60 20.25 7.21
N THR A 60 -13.73 20.23 7.90
CA THR A 60 -14.54 21.42 8.18
C THR A 60 -14.84 21.57 9.66
N ASP A 61 -15.35 22.74 10.04
CA ASP A 61 -16.07 22.94 11.30
C ASP A 61 -17.54 22.47 11.22
N GLU A 62 -18.28 22.64 12.32
CA GLU A 62 -19.71 22.30 12.41
C GLU A 62 -20.60 23.09 11.43
N ALA A 63 -20.13 24.27 10.98
CA ALA A 63 -20.83 25.11 10.01
C ALA A 63 -20.46 24.78 8.56
N GLY A 64 -19.54 23.84 8.33
CA GLY A 64 -19.04 23.47 7.00
C GLY A 64 -17.93 24.38 6.48
N THR A 65 -17.35 25.24 7.32
CA THR A 65 -16.19 26.07 6.95
C THR A 65 -14.94 25.20 6.87
N PRO A 66 -14.17 25.22 5.77
CA PRO A 66 -12.95 24.44 5.66
C PRO A 66 -11.89 24.86 6.67
N LEU A 67 -11.14 23.89 7.21
CA LEU A 67 -10.12 24.11 8.22
C LEU A 67 -8.74 23.60 7.78
N ALA A 68 -7.79 24.53 7.73
CA ALA A 68 -6.39 24.26 7.43
C ALA A 68 -5.62 23.78 8.67
N ASN A 69 -4.49 23.12 8.41
CA ASN A 69 -3.51 22.68 9.41
C ASN A 69 -4.01 21.59 10.37
N ALA A 70 -5.05 20.84 10.00
CA ALA A 70 -5.39 19.59 10.68
C ALA A 70 -4.45 18.49 10.18
N VAL A 71 -3.89 17.70 11.09
CA VAL A 71 -2.92 16.65 10.76
C VAL A 71 -3.54 15.29 10.92
N PHE A 72 -3.47 14.46 9.88
CA PHE A 72 -4.07 13.13 9.83
C PHE A 72 -3.04 12.03 9.59
N LYS A 73 -3.36 10.84 10.10
CA LYS A 73 -2.66 9.59 9.82
C LYS A 73 -3.67 8.49 9.52
N LEU A 74 -3.19 7.44 8.85
CA LEU A 74 -3.95 6.23 8.54
C LEU A 74 -3.36 5.02 9.26
N ALA A 75 -4.22 4.08 9.64
CA ALA A 75 -3.88 2.73 10.08
C ALA A 75 -4.69 1.69 9.30
N ALA A 76 -4.16 0.48 9.17
CA ALA A 76 -4.83 -0.60 8.43
C ALA A 76 -5.95 -1.30 9.25
N SER A 77 -5.89 -1.20 10.58
CA SER A 77 -6.86 -1.79 11.50
C SER A 77 -7.05 -0.93 12.77
N GLU A 78 -8.10 -1.17 13.55
CA GLU A 78 -8.26 -0.53 14.87
C GLU A 78 -7.18 -0.96 15.86
N GLU A 79 -6.69 -2.20 15.75
CA GLU A 79 -5.57 -2.69 16.54
C GLU A 79 -4.31 -1.88 16.24
N ASP A 80 -4.06 -1.58 14.96
CA ASP A 80 -2.95 -0.74 14.53
C ASP A 80 -3.08 0.70 15.03
N VAL A 81 -4.29 1.27 15.07
CA VAL A 81 -4.53 2.57 15.71
C VAL A 81 -4.10 2.55 17.17
N LYS A 82 -4.50 1.51 17.93
CA LYS A 82 -4.17 1.37 19.37
C LYS A 82 -2.68 1.14 19.59
N ALA A 83 -2.01 0.48 18.65
CA ALA A 83 -0.58 0.20 18.68
C ALA A 83 0.27 1.33 18.09
N GLU A 84 -0.35 2.41 17.61
CA GLU A 84 0.31 3.50 16.87
C GLU A 84 1.11 3.00 15.64
N ASN A 85 0.64 1.92 15.02
CA ASN A 85 1.21 1.33 13.82
C ASN A 85 0.60 1.97 12.57
N TRP A 86 1.17 3.10 12.17
CA TRP A 86 0.65 3.90 11.06
C TRP A 86 1.08 3.36 9.70
N VAL A 87 0.29 3.67 8.66
CA VAL A 87 0.65 3.41 7.27
C VAL A 87 1.93 4.17 6.92
N THR A 88 2.85 3.49 6.24
CA THR A 88 4.11 4.05 5.77
C THR A 88 4.16 4.13 4.25
N ASP A 89 4.98 5.04 3.73
CA ASP A 89 5.29 5.15 2.31
C ASP A 89 6.28 4.07 1.85
N ALA A 90 6.75 4.19 0.61
CA ALA A 90 7.70 3.27 -0.01
C ALA A 90 9.09 3.29 0.65
N ASP A 91 9.45 4.39 1.32
CA ASP A 91 10.72 4.54 2.04
C ASP A 91 10.61 4.04 3.49
N GLY A 92 9.40 3.66 3.93
CA GLY A 92 9.12 3.19 5.29
C GLY A 92 8.83 4.32 6.28
N GLU A 93 8.62 5.54 5.80
CA GLU A 93 8.29 6.69 6.63
C GLU A 93 6.78 6.79 6.84
N VAL A 94 6.35 7.18 8.04
CA VAL A 94 4.93 7.27 8.38
C VAL A 94 4.24 8.35 7.55
N VAL A 95 3.22 7.97 6.79
CA VAL A 95 2.43 8.90 5.99
C VAL A 95 1.62 9.79 6.91
N THR A 96 1.89 11.09 6.83
CA THR A 96 1.23 12.12 7.61
C THR A 96 0.83 13.25 6.67
N LEU A 97 -0.42 13.67 6.73
CA LEU A 97 -0.93 14.75 5.87
C LEU A 97 -1.50 15.87 6.68
N THR A 98 -1.36 17.08 6.14
CA THR A 98 -1.86 18.31 6.74
C THR A 98 -2.85 18.95 5.78
N THR A 99 -4.03 19.34 6.28
CA THR A 99 -5.03 20.00 5.44
C THR A 99 -4.58 21.38 4.98
N ASP A 100 -4.88 21.71 3.74
CA ASP A 100 -4.56 23.00 3.13
C ASP A 100 -5.57 24.11 3.50
N ALA A 101 -5.44 25.28 2.88
CA ALA A 101 -6.33 26.43 3.10
C ALA A 101 -7.81 26.16 2.74
N GLU A 102 -8.08 25.16 1.89
CA GLU A 102 -9.41 24.70 1.51
C GLU A 102 -9.87 23.52 2.38
N GLY A 103 -9.11 23.16 3.41
CA GLY A 103 -9.40 22.04 4.31
C GLY A 103 -9.16 20.68 3.68
N LYS A 104 -8.45 20.61 2.54
CA LYS A 104 -8.25 19.39 1.77
C LYS A 104 -6.91 18.73 2.10
N ALA A 105 -6.89 17.41 2.12
CA ALA A 105 -5.68 16.59 2.15
C ALA A 105 -5.95 15.27 1.40
N GLU A 106 -4.95 14.72 0.71
CA GLU A 106 -5.11 13.50 -0.06
C GLU A 106 -4.00 12.50 0.26
N PHE A 107 -4.39 11.31 0.73
CA PHE A 107 -3.48 10.16 0.84
C PHE A 107 -3.44 9.45 -0.50
N THR A 108 -2.24 9.28 -1.06
CA THR A 108 -2.03 8.54 -2.32
C THR A 108 -1.11 7.34 -2.11
N GLY A 109 -1.11 6.40 -3.06
CA GLY A 109 -0.22 5.23 -2.99
C GLY A 109 -0.63 4.22 -1.91
N LEU A 110 -1.90 4.21 -1.51
CA LEU A 110 -2.42 3.24 -0.55
C LEU A 110 -2.67 1.90 -1.24
N LYS A 111 -2.22 0.79 -0.67
CA LYS A 111 -2.54 -0.53 -1.22
C LYS A 111 -4.05 -0.74 -1.20
N VAL A 112 -4.61 -1.16 -2.32
CA VAL A 112 -6.01 -1.56 -2.41
C VAL A 112 -6.12 -2.99 -2.91
N ASP A 113 -7.24 -3.62 -2.62
CA ASP A 113 -7.50 -4.98 -3.11
C ASP A 113 -7.51 -4.98 -4.65
N PRO A 114 -6.77 -5.88 -5.31
CA PRO A 114 -6.60 -5.85 -6.75
C PRO A 114 -7.89 -6.23 -7.51
N GLU A 115 -8.79 -6.99 -6.90
CA GLU A 115 -10.05 -7.41 -7.55
C GLU A 115 -11.11 -6.31 -7.50
N SER A 116 -11.33 -5.74 -6.32
CA SER A 116 -12.33 -4.70 -6.08
C SER A 116 -11.84 -3.28 -6.36
N GLY A 117 -10.53 -3.06 -6.28
CA GLY A 117 -9.93 -1.73 -6.35
C GLY A 117 -10.18 -0.89 -5.08
N GLU A 118 -10.66 -1.48 -3.98
CA GLU A 118 -10.98 -0.74 -2.76
C GLU A 118 -10.30 -1.36 -1.53
N GLN A 119 -10.00 -0.56 -0.51
CA GLN A 119 -9.52 -1.05 0.79
C GLN A 119 -9.90 -0.08 1.90
N ASN A 120 -10.39 -0.61 3.02
CA ASN A 120 -10.69 0.20 4.19
C ASN A 120 -9.44 0.51 5.02
N TYR A 121 -9.41 1.72 5.55
CA TYR A 121 -8.40 2.25 6.46
C TYR A 121 -9.07 3.02 7.60
N TYR A 122 -8.31 3.28 8.65
CA TYR A 122 -8.74 4.01 9.83
C TYR A 122 -8.01 5.35 9.89
N LEU A 123 -8.75 6.44 9.67
CA LEU A 123 -8.29 7.82 9.68
C LEU A 123 -8.38 8.40 11.09
N VAL A 124 -7.27 9.01 11.54
CA VAL A 124 -7.16 9.61 12.87
C VAL A 124 -6.61 11.03 12.75
N GLU A 125 -7.31 12.00 13.37
CA GLU A 125 -6.77 13.35 13.57
C GLU A 125 -5.74 13.30 14.70
N THR A 126 -4.51 13.68 14.41
CA THR A 126 -3.39 13.66 15.38
C THR A 126 -3.01 15.06 15.85
N SER A 127 -3.40 16.10 15.12
CA SER A 127 -3.31 17.49 15.55
C SER A 127 -4.48 18.29 14.98
N ALA A 128 -5.17 19.02 15.84
CA ALA A 128 -6.26 19.89 15.45
C ALA A 128 -5.77 21.24 14.89
N PRO A 129 -6.57 21.93 14.07
CA PRO A 129 -6.36 23.33 13.73
C PRO A 129 -6.33 24.24 14.98
N THR A 130 -5.66 25.38 14.87
CA THR A 130 -5.59 26.35 15.97
C THR A 130 -6.98 26.84 16.36
N GLY A 131 -7.32 26.74 17.65
CA GLY A 131 -8.62 27.15 18.19
C GLY A 131 -9.70 26.08 18.17
N TYR A 132 -9.40 24.87 17.66
CA TYR A 132 -10.31 23.72 17.65
C TYR A 132 -9.81 22.62 18.59
N ALA A 133 -10.76 21.81 19.08
CA ALA A 133 -10.43 20.61 19.85
C ALA A 133 -10.00 19.48 18.90
N LEU A 134 -9.12 18.62 19.39
CA LEU A 134 -8.74 17.39 18.69
C LEU A 134 -9.92 16.42 18.62
N ASP A 135 -10.25 15.94 17.42
CA ASP A 135 -11.20 14.86 17.26
C ASP A 135 -10.55 13.53 17.69
N GLY A 136 -11.01 12.99 18.82
CA GLY A 136 -10.57 11.69 19.33
C GLY A 136 -11.26 10.49 18.67
N THR A 137 -12.09 10.72 17.66
CA THR A 137 -12.83 9.69 16.95
C THR A 137 -11.96 9.07 15.86
N VAL A 138 -12.03 7.75 15.73
CA VAL A 138 -11.43 7.03 14.59
C VAL A 138 -12.48 6.92 13.49
N HIS A 139 -12.13 7.35 12.28
CA HIS A 139 -13.04 7.34 11.13
C HIS A 139 -12.66 6.21 10.17
N LEU A 140 -13.62 5.37 9.80
CA LEU A 140 -13.42 4.36 8.75
C LEU A 140 -13.52 5.05 7.37
N VAL A 141 -12.47 4.93 6.56
CA VAL A 141 -12.40 5.49 5.21
C VAL A 141 -12.06 4.39 4.21
N THR A 142 -12.50 4.55 2.96
CA THR A 142 -12.22 3.59 1.89
C THR A 142 -11.29 4.22 0.87
N ALA A 143 -10.09 3.68 0.75
CA ALA A 143 -9.20 3.98 -0.36
C ALA A 143 -9.75 3.34 -1.62
N LYS A 144 -9.73 4.09 -2.72
CA LYS A 144 -10.20 3.60 -4.01
C LYS A 144 -9.10 3.73 -5.04
N ASN A 145 -8.96 2.74 -5.91
CA ASN A 145 -8.12 2.84 -7.10
C ASN A 145 -8.73 3.91 -8.00
N ASP A 146 -8.24 5.14 -7.89
CA ASP A 146 -8.61 6.18 -8.82
C ASP A 146 -7.85 5.98 -10.13
N THR A 147 -8.60 5.67 -11.18
CA THR A 147 -8.09 5.57 -12.56
C THR A 147 -8.38 6.83 -13.36
N ASP A 148 -9.14 7.78 -12.80
CA ASP A 148 -9.41 9.05 -13.44
C ASP A 148 -8.36 10.07 -12.97
N VAL A 149 -7.84 10.85 -13.92
CA VAL A 149 -7.05 12.04 -13.62
C VAL A 149 -8.03 13.19 -13.62
N ASP A 150 -8.32 13.74 -12.45
CA ASP A 150 -9.11 14.97 -12.26
C ASP A 150 -8.53 16.16 -13.06
#